data_AF-A0A7C3XMR6-F1
#
_entry.id   AF-A0A7C3XMR6-F1
#
_cell.length_a   1.000
_cell.length_b   1.000
_cell.length_c   1.000
_cell.angle_alpha   90.00
_cell.angle_beta   90.00
_cell.angle_gamma   90.00
#
_symmetry.space_group_name_H-M   'P 1'
#
loop_
_entity.id
_entity.type
_entity.pdbx_description
1 polymer ?
#
loop_
_entity_poly.entity_id
_entity_poly.type
_entity_poly.pdbx_seq_one_letter_code
_entity_poly.pdbx_strand_id
1 'polypeptide(L)'
;MARKILNSSTMRDAVHAVTRAKRSASINYLIAHSGGEALDLEVTPEDVAVLHPNEGILTHSNNFLSPNFTFRDLGKNIFPDSLVRWDRMRRLLISKKRLNVNSIRAAVSDHFDYPNSICRHPDQRAHPDEQFETLTSVLMILGEGRLYFTEGAPCRAKYKLLTVKKKSKH
;
A
#
# COMPACT_ATOMS: atom_id res chain seq x y z
N MET A 1 -9.45 0.07 -12.91
CA MET A 1 -8.15 0.74 -13.13
C MET A 1 -6.97 -0.21 -12.92
N ALA A 2 -6.83 -0.85 -11.75
CA ALA A 2 -5.71 -1.73 -11.41
C ALA A 2 -5.31 -2.75 -12.49
N ARG A 3 -6.28 -3.38 -13.18
CA ARG A 3 -5.98 -4.30 -14.28
C ARG A 3 -5.34 -3.63 -15.51
N LYS A 4 -5.70 -2.37 -15.81
CA LYS A 4 -5.04 -1.60 -16.88
C LYS A 4 -3.59 -1.27 -16.50
N ILE A 5 -3.34 -0.91 -15.25
CA ILE A 5 -1.98 -0.71 -14.71
C ILE A 5 -1.17 -2.00 -14.85
N LEU A 6 -1.68 -3.13 -14.35
CA LEU A 6 -0.98 -4.43 -14.40
C LEU A 6 -0.77 -4.98 -15.83
N ASN A 7 -1.59 -4.56 -16.79
CA ASN A 7 -1.43 -4.91 -18.20
C ASN A 7 -0.51 -3.94 -18.98
N SER A 8 0.02 -2.90 -18.33
CA SER A 8 0.89 -1.92 -18.98
C SER A 8 2.30 -2.44 -19.18
N SER A 9 2.90 -2.15 -20.32
CA SER A 9 4.26 -2.59 -20.66
C SER A 9 5.36 -1.69 -20.10
N THR A 10 5.01 -0.45 -19.73
CA THR A 10 5.94 0.57 -19.23
C THR A 10 5.34 1.32 -18.05
N MET A 11 6.20 1.93 -17.22
CA MET A 11 5.74 2.81 -16.14
C MET A 11 4.94 4.01 -16.67
N ARG A 12 5.36 4.57 -17.82
CA ARG A 12 4.63 5.63 -18.52
C ARG A 12 3.19 5.19 -18.82
N ASP A 13 2.99 4.01 -19.40
CA ASP A 13 1.65 3.54 -19.77
C ASP A 13 0.78 3.27 -18.54
N ALA A 14 1.38 2.76 -17.47
CA ALA A 14 0.71 2.55 -16.18
C ALA A 14 0.22 3.88 -15.58
N VAL A 15 1.09 4.90 -15.52
CA VAL A 15 0.73 6.24 -15.03
C VAL A 15 -0.32 6.88 -15.95
N HIS A 16 -0.12 6.80 -17.27
CA HIS A 16 -1.06 7.35 -18.25
C HIS A 16 -2.45 6.69 -18.15
N ALA A 17 -2.53 5.40 -17.83
CA ALA A 17 -3.81 4.72 -17.61
C ALA A 17 -4.59 5.34 -16.45
N VAL A 18 -3.91 5.80 -15.41
CA VAL A 18 -4.51 6.47 -14.25
C VAL A 18 -4.88 7.90 -14.58
N THR A 19 -3.92 8.70 -15.08
CA THR A 19 -4.08 10.16 -15.23
C THR A 19 -5.18 10.55 -16.22
N ARG A 20 -5.37 9.78 -17.31
CA ARG A 20 -6.40 10.07 -18.34
C ARG A 20 -7.83 9.60 -17.99
N ALA A 21 -8.00 8.84 -16.91
CA ALA A 21 -9.27 8.23 -16.61
C ALA A 21 -10.26 9.27 -16.07
N LYS A 22 -11.54 9.15 -16.46
CA LYS A 22 -12.63 9.82 -15.75
C LYS A 22 -12.86 9.10 -14.42
N ARG A 23 -13.01 9.87 -13.35
CA ARG A 23 -13.02 9.38 -11.97
C ARG A 23 -14.13 10.08 -11.19
N SER A 24 -14.75 9.36 -10.27
CA SER A 24 -15.81 9.87 -9.38
C SER A 24 -15.51 9.64 -7.90
N ALA A 25 -14.36 9.02 -7.59
CA ALA A 25 -13.95 8.69 -6.24
C ALA A 25 -12.43 8.82 -6.10
N SER A 26 -12.00 9.05 -4.87
CA SER A 26 -10.59 9.10 -4.51
C SER A 26 -10.00 7.70 -4.36
N ILE A 27 -8.75 7.52 -4.77
CA ILE A 27 -8.04 6.26 -4.66
C ILE A 27 -6.53 6.46 -4.61
N ASN A 28 -5.84 5.58 -3.90
CA ASN A 28 -4.39 5.49 -3.91
C ASN A 28 -3.94 4.36 -4.85
N TYR A 29 -2.90 4.61 -5.66
CA TYR A 29 -2.20 3.56 -6.41
C TYR A 29 -0.69 3.61 -6.16
N LEU A 30 -0.19 2.69 -5.34
CA LEU A 30 1.24 2.37 -5.28
C LEU A 30 1.62 1.45 -6.46
N ILE A 31 2.42 1.97 -7.39
CA ILE A 31 2.91 1.27 -8.59
C ILE A 31 4.42 1.09 -8.47
N ALA A 32 4.90 -0.14 -8.63
CA ALA A 32 6.33 -0.45 -8.58
C ALA A 32 6.74 -1.33 -9.77
N HIS A 33 7.98 -1.14 -10.21
CA HIS A 33 8.58 -1.84 -11.35
C HIS A 33 9.83 -2.60 -10.91
N SER A 34 10.06 -3.79 -11.47
CA SER A 34 11.21 -4.64 -11.12
C SER A 34 12.57 -4.03 -11.47
N GLY A 35 12.59 -2.99 -12.30
CA GLY A 35 13.76 -2.17 -12.59
C GLY A 35 14.17 -1.19 -11.49
N GLY A 36 13.46 -1.16 -10.35
CA GLY A 36 13.82 -0.34 -9.17
C GLY A 36 13.00 0.93 -8.98
N GLU A 37 12.07 1.23 -9.89
CA GLU A 37 11.22 2.43 -9.82
C GLU A 37 9.91 2.16 -9.09
N ALA A 38 9.46 3.13 -8.29
CA ALA A 38 8.15 3.11 -7.65
C ALA A 38 7.55 4.52 -7.54
N LEU A 39 6.22 4.61 -7.65
CA LEU A 39 5.43 5.82 -7.51
C LEU A 39 4.17 5.51 -6.72
N ASP A 40 3.73 6.47 -5.93
CA ASP A 40 2.42 6.43 -5.29
C ASP A 40 1.57 7.57 -5.86
N LEU A 41 0.41 7.21 -6.42
CA LEU A 41 -0.51 8.15 -7.04
C LEU A 41 -1.71 8.35 -6.11
N GLU A 42 -1.80 9.56 -5.56
CA GLU A 42 -2.99 10.00 -4.83
C GLU A 42 -3.96 10.62 -5.83
N VAL A 43 -5.09 9.97 -6.02
CA VAL A 43 -6.04 10.30 -7.09
C VAL A 43 -7.30 10.89 -6.50
N THR A 44 -7.78 11.98 -7.08
CA THR A 44 -9.08 12.60 -6.82
C THR A 44 -9.90 12.67 -8.12
N PRO A 45 -11.18 13.07 -8.07
CA PRO A 45 -11.93 13.36 -9.28
C PRO A 45 -11.26 14.43 -10.16
N GLU A 46 -10.66 15.44 -9.55
CA GLU A 46 -10.08 16.61 -10.20
C GLU A 46 -8.65 16.37 -10.71
N ASP A 47 -7.79 15.74 -9.90
CA ASP A 47 -6.36 15.66 -10.20
C ASP A 47 -5.68 14.39 -9.64
N VAL A 48 -4.40 14.23 -9.95
CA VAL A 48 -3.53 13.16 -9.45
C VAL A 48 -2.25 13.77 -8.91
N ALA A 49 -2.03 13.66 -7.60
CA ALA A 49 -0.73 13.94 -7.01
C ALA A 49 0.17 12.70 -7.08
N VAL A 50 1.48 12.95 -7.15
CA VAL A 50 2.50 11.91 -7.25
C VAL A 50 3.45 12.04 -6.06
N LEU A 51 3.64 10.94 -5.34
CA LEU A 51 4.64 10.82 -4.29
C LEU A 51 5.76 9.89 -4.76
N HIS A 52 6.99 10.30 -4.46
CA HIS A 52 8.20 9.55 -4.76
C HIS A 52 8.79 8.92 -3.50
N PRO A 53 9.54 7.82 -3.62
CA PRO A 53 10.29 7.28 -2.51
C PRO A 53 11.26 8.32 -1.92
N ASN A 54 11.30 8.41 -0.60
CA ASN A 54 12.29 9.20 0.13
C ASN A 54 13.24 8.25 0.86
N GLU A 55 14.54 8.34 0.58
CA GLU A 55 15.58 7.42 1.05
C GLU A 55 15.29 5.96 0.66
N GLY A 56 14.75 5.75 -0.55
CA GLY A 56 14.39 4.42 -1.07
C GLY A 56 13.16 3.80 -0.39
N ILE A 57 12.47 4.52 0.49
CA ILE A 57 11.26 4.08 1.17
C ILE A 57 10.06 4.93 0.75
N LEU A 58 9.00 4.26 0.32
CA LEU A 58 7.69 4.84 0.06
C LEU A 58 6.64 4.04 0.83
N THR A 59 5.87 4.72 1.67
CA THR A 59 4.80 4.14 2.46
C THR A 59 3.56 5.01 2.33
N HIS A 60 2.39 4.38 2.36
CA HIS A 60 1.10 5.07 2.31
C HIS A 60 0.08 4.30 3.17
N SER A 61 -0.95 5.00 3.64
CA SER A 61 -2.10 4.42 4.33
C SER A 61 -3.39 4.81 3.61
N ASN A 62 -4.36 5.45 4.28
CA ASN A 62 -5.67 5.79 3.75
C ASN A 62 -5.93 7.30 3.66
N ASN A 63 -5.00 8.14 4.11
CA ASN A 63 -5.10 9.60 4.07
C ASN A 63 -4.25 10.19 2.95
N PHE A 64 -4.61 11.37 2.47
CA PHE A 64 -3.77 12.15 1.57
C PHE A 64 -2.55 12.74 2.32
N LEU A 65 -1.40 12.72 1.66
CA LEU A 65 -0.09 13.21 2.09
C LEU A 65 0.38 14.38 1.23
N SER A 66 -0.05 14.44 -0.04
CA SER A 66 0.33 15.53 -0.93
C SER A 66 -0.16 16.88 -0.42
N PRO A 67 0.72 17.89 -0.34
CA PRO A 67 0.32 19.25 0.00
C PRO A 67 -0.37 19.97 -1.19
N ASN A 68 -0.38 19.37 -2.39
CA ASN A 68 -0.92 19.99 -3.59
C ASN A 68 -2.45 20.04 -3.61
N PHE A 69 -3.10 19.30 -2.71
CA PHE A 69 -4.54 19.29 -2.60
C PHE A 69 -5.04 20.40 -1.66
N THR A 70 -5.98 21.20 -2.14
CA THR A 70 -6.57 22.33 -1.40
C THR A 70 -7.88 21.98 -0.69
N PHE A 71 -8.34 20.72 -0.76
CA PHE A 71 -9.57 20.26 -0.11
C PHE A 71 -9.31 19.70 1.28
N ARG A 72 -10.38 19.58 2.05
CA ARG A 72 -10.36 18.90 3.34
C ARG A 72 -10.47 17.39 3.16
N ASP A 73 -9.43 16.64 3.51
CA ASP A 73 -9.48 15.18 3.57
C ASP A 73 -10.39 14.72 4.72
N LEU A 74 -11.64 14.37 4.38
CA LEU A 74 -12.62 13.85 5.33
C LEU A 74 -12.31 12.42 5.77
N GLY A 75 -11.49 11.68 5.02
CA GLY A 75 -11.08 10.31 5.35
C GLY A 75 -10.31 10.24 6.67
N LYS A 76 -9.61 11.32 7.05
CA LYS A 76 -8.92 11.45 8.35
C LYS A 76 -9.87 11.37 9.55
N ASN A 77 -11.14 11.75 9.38
CA ASN A 77 -12.14 11.62 10.44
C ASN A 77 -12.70 10.20 10.54
N ILE A 78 -12.72 9.46 9.42
CA ILE A 78 -13.22 8.09 9.35
C ILE A 78 -12.13 7.10 9.81
N PHE A 79 -10.89 7.35 9.42
CA PHE A 79 -9.72 6.52 9.73
C PHE A 79 -8.58 7.37 10.31
N PRO A 80 -8.72 7.91 11.53
CA PRO A 80 -7.68 8.75 12.14
C PRO A 80 -6.36 8.00 12.35
N ASP A 81 -6.44 6.69 12.60
CA ASP A 81 -5.30 5.77 12.71
C ASP A 81 -4.43 5.73 11.45
N SER A 82 -4.97 6.13 10.29
CA SER A 82 -4.26 6.23 9.03
C SER A 82 -3.00 7.09 9.12
N LEU A 83 -3.09 8.21 9.85
CA LEU A 83 -1.99 9.15 10.05
C LEU A 83 -0.82 8.50 10.80
N VAL A 84 -1.15 7.72 11.84
CA VAL A 84 -0.17 7.02 12.68
C VAL A 84 0.43 5.84 11.94
N ARG A 85 -0.40 5.01 11.27
CA ARG A 85 0.04 3.82 10.55
C ARG A 85 1.04 4.14 9.43
N TRP A 86 0.79 5.22 8.68
CA TRP A 86 1.68 5.65 7.60
C TRP A 86 3.10 5.93 8.10
N ASP A 87 3.23 6.81 9.10
CA ASP A 87 4.53 7.20 9.64
C ASP A 87 5.18 6.05 10.43
N ARG A 88 4.38 5.28 11.18
CA ARG A 88 4.85 4.09 11.90
C ARG A 88 5.50 3.08 10.96
N MET A 89 4.87 2.78 9.82
CA MET A 89 5.44 1.90 8.81
C MET A 89 6.78 2.45 8.30
N ARG A 90 6.84 3.75 7.96
CA ARG A 90 8.09 4.39 7.51
C ARG A 90 9.19 4.21 8.55
N ARG A 91 8.94 4.51 9.83
CA ARG A 91 9.90 4.37 10.93
C ARG A 91 10.38 2.93 11.13
N LEU A 92 9.46 1.96 11.02
CA LEU A 92 9.80 0.54 11.13
C LEU A 92 10.73 0.06 10.01
N LEU A 93 10.56 0.60 8.80
CA LEU A 93 11.37 0.23 7.65
C LEU A 93 12.72 0.96 7.61
N ILE A 94 12.74 2.28 7.81
CA ILE A 94 13.96 3.09 7.74
C ILE A 94 14.95 2.77 8.87
N SER A 95 14.46 2.29 10.02
CA SER A 95 15.33 1.85 11.12
C SER A 95 16.14 0.58 10.80
N LYS A 96 15.89 -0.09 9.68
CA LYS A 96 16.60 -1.31 9.27
C LYS A 96 17.78 -0.97 8.37
N LYS A 97 18.97 -1.48 8.73
CA LYS A 97 20.17 -1.41 7.87
C LYS A 97 19.95 -2.05 6.50
N ARG A 98 19.13 -3.09 6.43
CA ARG A 98 18.75 -3.79 5.19
C ARG A 98 17.36 -4.37 5.33
N LEU A 99 16.50 -4.09 4.36
CA LEU A 99 15.19 -4.71 4.26
C LEU A 99 15.28 -6.12 3.67
N ASN A 100 14.55 -7.04 4.28
CA ASN A 100 14.34 -8.39 3.80
C ASN A 100 12.90 -8.84 4.14
N VAL A 101 12.52 -10.02 3.67
CA VAL A 101 11.17 -10.56 3.89
C VAL A 101 10.80 -10.57 5.39
N ASN A 102 11.72 -10.97 6.26
CA ASN A 102 11.43 -11.07 7.70
C ASN A 102 11.27 -9.69 8.35
N SER A 103 12.09 -8.69 7.97
CA SER A 103 11.94 -7.33 8.51
C SER A 103 10.63 -6.69 8.06
N ILE A 104 10.21 -6.93 6.81
CA ILE A 104 8.93 -6.42 6.30
C ILE A 104 7.76 -7.15 6.96
N ARG A 105 7.84 -8.49 7.12
CA ARG A 105 6.84 -9.28 7.87
C ARG A 105 6.65 -8.75 9.29
N ALA A 106 7.75 -8.46 9.99
CA ALA A 106 7.68 -7.88 11.32
C ALA A 106 6.98 -6.51 11.32
N ALA A 107 7.26 -5.66 10.33
CA ALA A 107 6.66 -4.33 10.22
C ALA A 107 5.16 -4.39 9.92
N VAL A 108 4.71 -5.26 9.01
CA VAL A 108 3.28 -5.42 8.68
C VAL A 108 2.48 -6.15 9.76
N SER A 109 3.17 -6.80 10.71
CA SER A 109 2.57 -7.43 11.90
C SER A 109 2.59 -6.52 13.14
N ASP A 110 2.97 -5.24 13.02
CA ASP A 110 3.08 -4.31 14.15
C ASP A 110 1.72 -3.95 14.76
N HIS A 111 1.68 -3.88 16.10
CA HIS A 111 0.49 -3.66 16.92
C HIS A 111 0.55 -2.40 17.79
N PHE A 112 1.36 -1.39 17.43
CA PHE A 112 1.61 -0.22 18.28
C PHE A 112 0.34 0.53 18.74
N ASP A 113 -0.73 0.54 17.93
CA ASP A 113 -2.00 1.21 18.22
C ASP A 113 -3.19 0.23 18.20
N TYR A 114 -3.02 -0.95 18.82
CA TYR A 114 -4.04 -2.00 18.84
C TYR A 114 -5.38 -1.48 19.42
N PRO A 115 -6.55 -1.78 18.80
CA PRO A 115 -6.74 -2.70 17.66
C PRO A 115 -6.63 -2.05 16.26
N ASN A 116 -6.49 -0.71 16.19
CA ASN A 116 -6.39 0.07 14.94
C ASN A 116 -4.95 0.19 14.40
N SER A 117 -4.10 -0.78 14.72
CA SER A 117 -2.70 -0.86 14.31
C SER A 117 -2.49 -1.22 12.84
N ILE A 118 -1.23 -1.24 12.37
CA ILE A 118 -0.87 -1.70 11.02
C ILE A 118 -1.44 -3.10 10.76
N CYS A 119 -1.20 -4.04 11.68
CA CYS A 119 -1.93 -5.30 11.73
C CYS A 119 -3.24 -5.06 12.48
N ARG A 120 -4.31 -4.74 11.75
CA ARG A 120 -5.59 -4.31 12.30
C ARG A 120 -6.43 -5.50 12.78
N HIS A 121 -7.12 -5.33 13.90
CA HIS A 121 -8.03 -6.31 14.47
C HIS A 121 -9.40 -5.69 14.80
N PRO A 122 -10.47 -6.49 14.92
CA PRO A 122 -11.79 -5.97 15.26
C PRO A 122 -11.80 -5.25 16.61
N ASP A 123 -12.28 -4.00 16.64
CA ASP A 123 -12.49 -3.25 17.88
C ASP A 123 -13.89 -3.54 18.43
N GLN A 124 -13.96 -4.34 19.49
CA GLN A 124 -15.25 -4.72 20.10
C GLN A 124 -16.01 -3.55 20.73
N ARG A 125 -15.40 -2.36 20.83
CA ARG A 125 -16.06 -1.13 21.30
C ARG A 125 -16.84 -0.42 20.18
N ALA A 126 -16.52 -0.70 18.91
CA ALA A 126 -17.18 -0.11 17.76
C ALA A 126 -18.42 -0.92 17.36
N HIS A 127 -19.33 -0.27 16.63
CA HIS A 127 -20.46 -0.95 16.01
C HIS A 127 -19.95 -2.08 15.10
N PRO A 128 -20.62 -3.25 15.01
CA PRO A 128 -20.13 -4.38 14.20
C PRO A 128 -19.78 -4.02 12.75
N ASP A 129 -20.56 -3.14 12.11
CA ASP A 129 -20.31 -2.67 10.74
C ASP A 129 -19.12 -1.71 10.60
N GLU A 130 -18.57 -1.24 11.71
CA GLU A 130 -17.41 -0.35 11.80
C GLU A 130 -16.15 -1.09 12.32
N GLN A 131 -16.24 -2.41 12.52
CA GLN A 131 -15.09 -3.22 12.89
C GLN A 131 -14.31 -3.62 11.64
N PHE A 132 -13.03 -3.27 11.63
CA PHE A 132 -12.12 -3.57 10.52
C PHE A 132 -11.02 -4.52 10.97
N GLU A 133 -10.55 -5.35 10.05
CA GLU A 133 -9.43 -6.26 10.30
C GLU A 133 -8.54 -6.45 9.08
N THR A 134 -7.28 -6.80 9.32
CA THR A 134 -6.37 -7.21 8.24
C THR A 134 -6.70 -8.63 7.79
N LEU A 135 -7.27 -8.76 6.59
CA LEU A 135 -7.66 -10.06 6.00
C LEU A 135 -6.51 -10.76 5.27
N THR A 136 -5.52 -10.02 4.80
CA THR A 136 -4.36 -10.56 4.09
C THR A 136 -3.20 -9.59 4.16
N SER A 137 -1.98 -10.12 4.06
CA SER A 137 -0.78 -9.34 3.79
C SER A 137 -0.06 -9.94 2.60
N VAL A 138 0.43 -9.08 1.70
CA VAL A 138 1.10 -9.49 0.46
C VAL A 138 2.46 -8.83 0.39
N LEU A 139 3.52 -9.63 0.22
CA LEU A 139 4.90 -9.18 0.04
C LEU A 139 5.39 -9.61 -1.33
N MET A 140 5.84 -8.65 -2.15
CA MET A 140 6.28 -8.90 -3.52
C MET A 140 7.77 -8.62 -3.67
N ILE A 141 8.54 -9.61 -4.12
CA ILE A 141 9.94 -9.48 -4.53
C ILE A 141 9.96 -9.40 -6.06
N LEU A 142 9.79 -8.20 -6.59
CA LEU A 142 9.56 -7.96 -8.01
C LEU A 142 10.72 -8.47 -8.90
N GLY A 143 11.97 -8.31 -8.46
CA GLY A 143 13.15 -8.78 -9.20
C GLY A 143 13.21 -10.31 -9.37
N GLU A 144 12.59 -11.04 -8.44
CA GLU A 144 12.56 -12.52 -8.44
C GLU A 144 11.22 -13.07 -8.94
N GLY A 145 10.22 -12.22 -9.19
CA GLY A 145 8.85 -12.66 -9.52
C GLY A 145 8.21 -13.49 -8.40
N ARG A 146 8.58 -13.26 -7.14
CA ARG A 146 8.05 -13.98 -5.98
C ARG A 146 7.04 -13.12 -5.23
N LEU A 147 5.94 -13.74 -4.80
CA LEU A 147 4.90 -13.13 -4.00
C LEU A 147 4.63 -14.04 -2.80
N TYR A 148 4.68 -13.48 -1.59
CA TYR A 148 4.23 -14.15 -0.39
C TYR A 148 2.90 -13.55 0.04
N PHE A 149 1.93 -14.36 0.41
CA PHE A 149 0.65 -13.87 0.92
C PHE A 149 0.14 -14.67 2.11
N THR A 150 -0.75 -14.08 2.91
CA THR A 150 -1.43 -14.75 4.02
C THR A 150 -2.94 -14.89 3.77
N GLU A 151 -3.53 -15.92 4.35
CA GLU A 151 -4.99 -16.04 4.53
C GLU A 151 -5.30 -15.66 5.98
N GLY A 152 -5.67 -14.41 6.21
CA GLY A 152 -5.81 -13.80 7.53
C GLY A 152 -4.66 -12.83 7.88
N ALA A 153 -4.77 -12.23 9.07
CA ALA A 153 -3.81 -11.26 9.57
C ALA A 153 -2.39 -11.83 9.66
N PRO A 154 -1.34 -11.06 9.28
CA PRO A 154 0.03 -11.56 9.21
C PRO A 154 0.64 -11.94 10.55
N CYS A 155 0.04 -11.54 11.68
CA CYS A 155 0.44 -11.96 13.01
C CYS A 155 -0.04 -13.38 13.40
N ARG A 156 -1.06 -13.90 12.72
CA ARG A 156 -1.69 -15.21 13.01
C ARG A 156 -1.52 -16.21 11.86
N ALA A 157 -1.47 -15.72 10.63
CA ALA A 157 -1.46 -16.54 9.43
C ALA A 157 -0.04 -16.79 8.91
N LYS A 158 0.19 -18.00 8.35
CA LYS A 158 1.44 -18.35 7.68
C LYS A 158 1.47 -17.77 6.26
N TYR A 159 2.64 -17.31 5.84
CA TYR A 159 2.84 -16.86 4.46
C TYR A 159 3.00 -18.05 3.51
N LYS A 160 2.20 -18.07 2.44
CA LYS A 160 2.30 -18.96 1.30
C LYS A 160 3.06 -18.28 0.17
N LEU A 161 3.87 -19.02 -0.59
CA LEU A 161 4.66 -18.51 -1.72
C LEU A 161 3.95 -18.80 -3.04
N LEU A 162 3.90 -17.79 -3.90
CA LEU A 162 3.49 -17.87 -5.30
C LEU A 162 4.61 -17.30 -6.17
N THR A 163 4.95 -18.01 -7.25
CA THR A 163 5.94 -17.54 -8.23
C THR A 163 5.21 -17.14 -9.51
N VAL A 164 5.41 -15.89 -9.93
CA VAL A 164 4.85 -15.35 -11.17
C VAL A 164 5.81 -15.67 -12.31
N LYS A 165 5.39 -16.54 -13.23
CA LYS A 165 6.17 -16.80 -14.45
C LYS A 165 6.19 -15.55 -15.33
N LYS A 166 7.36 -15.12 -15.78
CA LYS A 166 7.46 -14.08 -16.81
C LYS A 166 6.76 -14.60 -18.08
N LYS A 167 5.78 -13.87 -18.60
CA LYS A 167 5.30 -14.12 -19.97
C LYS A 167 6.47 -13.84 -20.90
N SER A 168 6.86 -14.82 -21.72
CA SER A 168 7.78 -14.64 -22.83
C SER A 168 7.21 -13.55 -23.72
N LYS A 169 7.89 -12.41 -23.84
CA LYS A 169 7.55 -11.39 -24.84
C LYS A 169 7.77 -12.05 -26.20
N HIS A 170 6.70 -12.18 -27.00
CA HIS A 170 6.79 -12.45 -28.44
C HIS A 170 7.09 -11.14 -29.14
#